data_AF-A0A3D0NYQ7-F1
#
_entry.id   AF-A0A3D0NYQ7-F1
#
_cell.length_a   1.000
_cell.length_b   1.000
_cell.length_c   1.000
_cell.angle_alpha   90.00
_cell.angle_beta   90.00
_cell.angle_gamma   90.00
#
_symmetry.space_group_name_H-M   'P 1'
#
loop_
_entity.id
_entity.type
_entity.pdbx_description
1 polymer ?
#
loop_
_entity_poly.entity_id
_entity_poly.type
_entity_poly.pdbx_seq_one_letter_code
_entity_poly.pdbx_strand_id
1 'polypeptide(L)'
;MKILITALFAVSLAAATSAQTPQPNETFWKNLEKLCGKAFAGTVVADTTGDVRFKDKSMVMHVRSCQKDVIRIPFVVGDDLSRTWVLTKKKGRILLKHDHRHKDGKPDEVTMYGGWTTNVGMPHPQM
;
A
#
# COMPACT_ATOMS: atom_id res chain seq x y z
N MET A 1 -62.47 -39.18 -14.62
CA MET A 1 -61.28 -38.87 -13.78
C MET A 1 -60.31 -38.08 -14.64
N LYS A 2 -60.16 -36.77 -14.40
CA LYS A 2 -59.25 -35.88 -15.15
C LYS A 2 -58.07 -35.56 -14.23
N ILE A 3 -56.91 -36.11 -14.52
CA ILE A 3 -55.67 -35.87 -13.78
C ILE A 3 -55.08 -34.57 -14.33
N LEU A 4 -55.18 -33.47 -13.57
CA LEU A 4 -54.49 -32.23 -13.88
C LEU A 4 -53.02 -32.38 -13.46
N ILE A 5 -52.12 -32.46 -14.43
CA ILE A 5 -50.68 -32.40 -14.22
C ILE A 5 -50.29 -30.92 -14.22
N THR A 6 -50.16 -30.33 -13.04
CA THR A 6 -49.65 -28.97 -12.89
C THR A 6 -48.12 -29.02 -12.98
N ALA A 7 -47.56 -28.64 -14.13
CA ALA A 7 -46.11 -28.54 -14.31
C ALA A 7 -45.58 -27.34 -13.53
N LEU A 8 -44.82 -27.60 -12.47
CA LEU A 8 -44.14 -26.57 -11.67
C LEU A 8 -42.88 -26.12 -12.43
N PHE A 9 -42.96 -24.99 -13.14
CA PHE A 9 -41.82 -24.37 -13.79
C PHE A 9 -40.92 -23.72 -12.73
N ALA A 10 -39.83 -24.40 -12.35
CA ALA A 10 -38.81 -23.83 -11.47
C ALA A 10 -37.94 -22.85 -12.27
N VAL A 11 -38.30 -21.56 -12.23
CA VAL A 11 -37.46 -20.48 -12.76
C VAL A 11 -36.23 -20.33 -11.88
N SER A 12 -35.11 -20.87 -12.33
CA SER A 12 -33.80 -20.67 -11.70
C SER A 12 -33.32 -19.27 -12.03
N LEU A 13 -33.48 -18.35 -11.07
CA LEU A 13 -32.97 -16.99 -11.16
C LEU A 13 -31.45 -17.04 -11.04
N ALA A 14 -30.75 -17.15 -12.16
CA ALA A 14 -29.31 -16.99 -12.21
C ALA A 14 -28.98 -15.52 -11.89
N ALA A 15 -28.73 -15.23 -10.62
CA ALA A 15 -28.23 -13.93 -10.19
C ALA A 15 -26.84 -13.73 -10.81
N ALA A 16 -26.76 -12.96 -11.89
CA ALA A 16 -25.51 -12.49 -12.44
C ALA A 16 -24.86 -11.57 -11.41
N THR A 17 -23.96 -12.11 -10.59
CA THR A 17 -23.13 -11.32 -9.69
C THR A 17 -22.14 -10.53 -10.54
N SER A 18 -22.45 -9.26 -10.79
CA SER A 18 -21.51 -8.30 -11.37
C SER A 18 -20.31 -8.18 -10.42
N ALA A 19 -19.16 -8.76 -10.79
CA ALA A 19 -17.93 -8.55 -10.06
C ALA A 19 -17.57 -7.06 -10.16
N GLN A 20 -17.74 -6.31 -9.08
CA GLN A 20 -17.40 -4.89 -9.06
C GLN A 20 -15.89 -4.73 -9.23
N THR A 21 -15.48 -3.88 -10.18
CA THR A 21 -14.08 -3.53 -10.36
C THR A 21 -13.52 -3.01 -9.02
N PRO A 22 -12.42 -3.57 -8.50
CA PRO A 22 -11.83 -3.11 -7.24
C PRO A 22 -11.48 -1.63 -7.30
N GLN A 23 -11.57 -0.93 -6.16
CA GLN A 23 -11.14 0.47 -6.14
C GLN A 23 -9.63 0.58 -6.46
N PRO A 24 -9.18 1.70 -7.06
CA PRO A 24 -7.77 1.86 -7.43
C PRO A 24 -6.78 1.66 -6.27
N ASN A 25 -7.08 2.22 -5.09
CA ASN A 25 -6.30 2.02 -3.86
C ASN A 25 -6.29 0.57 -3.34
N GLU A 26 -7.35 -0.20 -3.56
CA GLU A 26 -7.36 -1.63 -3.22
C GLU A 26 -6.42 -2.43 -4.13
N THR A 27 -6.40 -2.08 -5.43
CA THR A 27 -5.47 -2.69 -6.38
C THR A 27 -4.02 -2.32 -6.04
N PHE A 28 -3.77 -1.04 -5.73
CA PHE A 28 -2.47 -0.59 -5.24
C PHE A 28 -2.04 -1.36 -3.99
N TRP A 29 -2.93 -1.47 -2.99
CA TRP A 29 -2.64 -2.15 -1.73
C TRP A 29 -2.30 -3.62 -1.95
N LYS A 30 -3.11 -4.34 -2.74
CA LYS A 30 -2.84 -5.75 -3.09
C LYS A 30 -1.52 -5.90 -3.84
N ASN A 31 -1.16 -4.96 -4.71
CA ASN A 31 0.11 -4.99 -5.41
C ASN A 31 1.29 -4.76 -4.45
N LEU A 32 1.16 -3.85 -3.49
CA LEU A 32 2.16 -3.62 -2.47
C LEU A 32 2.34 -4.83 -1.54
N GLU A 33 1.24 -5.51 -1.16
CA GLU A 33 1.29 -6.75 -0.36
C GLU A 33 2.07 -7.87 -1.05
N LYS A 34 2.00 -7.98 -2.38
CA LYS A 34 2.81 -8.96 -3.15
C LYS A 34 4.32 -8.71 -3.06
N LEU A 35 4.73 -7.52 -2.64
CA LEU A 35 6.13 -7.17 -2.44
C LEU A 35 6.63 -7.50 -1.02
N CYS A 36 5.76 -7.99 -0.13
CA CYS A 36 6.14 -8.27 1.25
C CYS A 36 7.35 -9.23 1.34
N GLY A 37 8.29 -8.91 2.22
CA GLY A 37 9.55 -9.61 2.41
C GLY A 37 10.61 -9.34 1.33
N LYS A 38 10.29 -8.56 0.29
CA LYS A 38 11.25 -8.22 -0.77
C LYS A 38 11.95 -6.89 -0.47
N ALA A 39 13.21 -6.82 -0.89
CA ALA A 39 14.02 -5.62 -0.85
C ALA A 39 14.49 -5.25 -2.26
N PHE A 40 14.59 -3.95 -2.52
CA PHE A 40 14.89 -3.40 -3.83
C PHE A 40 15.96 -2.32 -3.68
N ALA A 41 17.06 -2.47 -4.41
CA ALA A 41 18.06 -1.42 -4.55
C ALA A 41 17.51 -0.32 -5.49
N GLY A 42 17.76 0.94 -5.13
CA GLY A 42 17.34 2.10 -5.91
C GLY A 42 18.50 3.06 -6.16
N THR A 43 18.31 3.95 -7.14
CA THR A 43 19.24 5.03 -7.50
C THR A 43 18.47 6.34 -7.62
N VAL A 44 19.13 7.48 -7.39
CA VAL A 44 18.51 8.80 -7.58
C VAL A 44 18.45 9.07 -9.07
N VAL A 45 17.24 9.21 -9.62
CA VAL A 45 17.04 9.50 -11.06
C VAL A 45 16.89 11.00 -11.35
N ALA A 46 16.51 11.78 -10.34
CA ALA A 46 16.44 13.24 -10.39
C ALA A 46 16.66 13.79 -8.98
N ASP A 47 17.59 14.73 -8.84
CA ASP A 47 17.82 15.47 -7.60
C ASP A 47 17.42 16.93 -7.80
N THR A 48 16.37 17.37 -7.12
CA THR A 48 15.86 18.75 -7.14
C THR A 48 16.25 19.53 -5.89
N THR A 49 16.98 18.90 -4.97
CA THR A 49 17.27 19.42 -3.63
C THR A 49 18.76 19.72 -3.42
N GLY A 50 19.64 19.05 -4.18
CA GLY A 50 21.09 19.09 -3.95
C GLY A 50 21.50 18.43 -2.64
N ASP A 51 20.65 17.57 -2.08
CA ASP A 51 20.82 17.00 -0.75
C ASP A 51 21.88 15.89 -0.76
N VAL A 52 23.02 16.20 -0.14
CA VAL A 52 24.16 15.28 -0.02
C VAL A 52 23.83 13.99 0.73
N ARG A 53 22.71 13.92 1.45
CA ARG A 53 22.28 12.72 2.19
C ARG A 53 22.03 11.51 1.29
N PHE A 54 21.66 11.73 0.03
CA PHE A 54 21.39 10.65 -0.93
C PHE A 54 22.48 10.50 -1.99
N LYS A 55 23.30 11.53 -2.19
CA LYS A 55 24.36 11.55 -3.19
C LYS A 55 25.37 10.43 -2.93
N ASP A 56 25.63 9.62 -3.96
CA ASP A 56 26.59 8.51 -3.96
C ASP A 56 26.35 7.48 -2.83
N LYS A 57 25.11 7.35 -2.34
CA LYS A 57 24.71 6.36 -1.33
C LYS A 57 23.96 5.21 -1.96
N SER A 58 24.23 4.00 -1.48
CA SER A 58 23.35 2.85 -1.70
C SER A 58 22.00 3.14 -1.06
N MET A 59 20.92 2.80 -1.77
CA MET A 59 19.57 2.97 -1.25
C MET A 59 18.81 1.66 -1.38
N VAL A 60 18.19 1.22 -0.29
CA VAL A 60 17.41 -0.02 -0.26
C VAL A 60 16.06 0.24 0.37
N MET A 61 15.01 -0.02 -0.40
CA MET A 61 13.64 -0.10 0.10
C MET A 61 13.33 -1.55 0.43
N HIS A 62 12.87 -1.84 1.64
CA HIS A 62 12.45 -3.19 2.05
C HIS A 62 10.99 -3.17 2.50
N VAL A 63 10.10 -3.87 1.81
CA VAL A 63 8.70 -4.03 2.24
C VAL A 63 8.64 -5.12 3.31
N ARG A 64 8.85 -4.76 4.59
CA ARG A 64 9.23 -5.74 5.63
C ARG A 64 8.08 -6.27 6.48
N SER A 65 7.09 -5.44 6.81
CA SER A 65 5.97 -5.83 7.67
C SER A 65 4.66 -5.48 7.00
N CYS A 66 3.80 -6.46 6.75
CA CYS A 66 2.54 -6.28 6.02
C CYS A 66 1.38 -6.85 6.85
N GLN A 67 0.83 -6.01 7.71
CA GLN A 67 -0.39 -6.29 8.46
C GLN A 67 -1.60 -5.87 7.61
N LYS A 68 -2.79 -6.34 7.99
CA LYS A 68 -4.06 -6.13 7.26
C LYS A 68 -4.25 -4.69 6.74
N ASP A 69 -3.97 -3.71 7.60
CA ASP A 69 -4.20 -2.29 7.32
C ASP A 69 -2.93 -1.43 7.48
N VAL A 70 -1.77 -2.04 7.73
CA VAL A 70 -0.50 -1.31 7.94
C VAL A 70 0.65 -2.04 7.26
N ILE A 71 1.34 -1.34 6.37
CA ILE A 71 2.59 -1.80 5.74
C ILE A 71 3.72 -0.89 6.17
N ARG A 72 4.83 -1.48 6.64
CA ARG A 72 6.04 -0.75 7.04
C ARG A 72 7.17 -1.08 6.09
N ILE A 73 7.76 -0.03 5.54
CA ILE A 73 8.79 -0.09 4.52
C ILE A 73 10.03 0.66 5.01
N PRO A 74 10.99 -0.01 5.68
CA PRO A 74 12.29 0.57 5.94
C PRO A 74 12.95 1.06 4.66
N PHE A 75 13.52 2.26 4.71
CA PHE A 75 14.29 2.85 3.62
C PHE A 75 15.70 3.18 4.13
N VAL A 76 16.66 2.36 3.71
CA VAL A 76 18.05 2.45 4.14
C VAL A 76 18.83 3.27 3.13
N VAL A 77 19.67 4.20 3.61
CA VAL A 77 20.57 4.98 2.75
C VAL A 77 21.99 4.94 3.33
N GLY A 78 22.90 4.25 2.65
CA GLY A 78 24.20 3.90 3.22
C GLY A 78 24.02 3.19 4.55
N ASP A 79 24.63 3.74 5.61
CA ASP A 79 24.55 3.21 6.99
C ASP A 79 23.38 3.80 7.80
N ASP A 80 22.58 4.69 7.21
CA ASP A 80 21.47 5.34 7.89
C ASP A 80 20.18 4.51 7.76
N LEU A 81 19.80 3.90 8.90
CA LEU A 81 18.64 3.03 9.09
C LEU A 81 17.44 3.75 9.73
N SER A 82 17.48 5.07 9.84
CA SER A 82 16.51 5.86 10.64
C SER A 82 15.09 5.88 10.08
N ARG A 83 14.91 5.61 8.78
CA ARG A 83 13.67 5.92 8.04
C ARG A 83 12.82 4.69 7.80
N THR A 84 11.54 4.81 8.13
CA THR A 84 10.51 3.85 7.72
C THR A 84 9.29 4.59 7.16
N TRP A 85 8.90 4.26 5.94
CA TRP A 85 7.57 4.64 5.44
C TRP A 85 6.53 3.72 6.06
N VAL A 86 5.51 4.31 6.67
CA VAL A 86 4.37 3.60 7.26
C VAL A 86 3.15 3.96 6.45
N LEU A 87 2.64 2.99 5.70
CA LEU A 87 1.41 3.10 4.94
C LEU A 87 0.27 2.49 5.74
N THR A 88 -0.79 3.26 5.98
CA THR A 88 -1.98 2.81 6.71
C THR A 88 -3.22 2.95 5.83
N LYS A 89 -3.95 1.86 5.65
CA LYS A 89 -5.24 1.85 4.95
C LYS A 89 -6.36 2.09 5.95
N LYS A 90 -7.15 3.14 5.78
CA LYS A 90 -8.32 3.43 6.65
C LYS A 90 -9.34 4.28 5.90
N LYS A 91 -10.63 4.06 6.16
CA LYS A 91 -11.74 4.87 5.60
C LYS A 91 -11.68 5.02 4.06
N GLY A 92 -11.28 3.97 3.34
CA GLY A 92 -11.17 4.00 1.88
C GLY A 92 -10.08 4.95 1.36
N ARG A 93 -9.06 5.25 2.17
CA ARG A 93 -7.92 6.11 1.86
C ARG A 93 -6.63 5.48 2.38
N ILE A 94 -5.50 5.99 1.91
CA ILE A 94 -4.17 5.59 2.38
C ILE A 94 -3.50 6.79 3.05
N LEU A 95 -2.91 6.56 4.22
CA LEU A 95 -2.08 7.51 4.94
C LEU A 95 -0.62 7.09 4.79
N LEU A 96 0.24 8.03 4.39
CA LEU A 96 1.69 7.87 4.49
C LEU A 96 2.20 8.63 5.72
N LYS A 97 3.03 7.97 6.52
CA LYS A 97 3.81 8.56 7.60
C LYS A 97 5.28 8.19 7.48
N HIS A 98 6.16 9.15 7.75
CA HIS A 98 7.60 8.97 7.82
C HIS A 98 7.99 8.75 9.29
N ASP A 99 8.15 7.50 9.71
CA ASP A 99 8.64 7.16 11.06
C ASP A 99 10.17 7.24 11.05
N HIS A 100 10.69 8.33 11.60
CA HIS A 100 12.11 8.57 11.81
C HIS A 100 12.48 8.27 13.26
N ARG A 101 13.55 7.51 13.45
CA ARG A 101 14.06 7.10 14.76
C ARG A 101 15.57 7.25 14.85
N HIS A 102 16.02 7.56 16.06
CA HIS A 102 17.43 7.50 16.41
C HIS A 102 17.91 6.04 16.50
N LYS A 103 19.23 5.86 16.62
CA LYS A 103 19.87 4.53 16.72
C LYS A 103 19.40 3.72 17.93
N ASP A 104 18.97 4.38 19.00
CA ASP A 104 18.39 3.75 20.21
C ASP A 104 16.90 3.39 20.04
N GLY A 105 16.31 3.67 18.87
CA GLY A 105 14.92 3.39 18.55
C GLY A 105 13.93 4.44 19.04
N LYS A 106 14.37 5.49 19.75
CA LYS A 106 13.49 6.60 20.13
C LYS A 106 13.08 7.42 18.90
N PRO A 107 11.85 7.97 18.89
CA PRO A 107 11.42 8.84 17.80
C PRO A 107 12.31 10.09 17.70
N ASP A 108 12.61 10.49 16.47
CA ASP A 108 13.23 11.79 16.18
C ASP A 108 12.25 12.95 16.51
N GLU A 109 12.76 14.15 16.76
CA GLU A 109 11.92 15.35 16.98
C GLU A 109 11.02 15.62 15.76
N VAL A 110 11.55 15.43 14.55
CA VAL A 110 10.80 15.60 13.29
C VAL A 110 10.49 14.22 12.69
N THR A 111 9.38 13.65 13.13
CA THR A 111 8.91 12.32 12.74
C THR A 111 7.39 12.31 12.52
N MET A 112 6.86 11.25 11.93
CA MET A 112 5.43 11.05 11.66
C MET A 112 4.77 12.17 10.83
N TYR A 113 5.54 12.82 9.97
CA TYR A 113 5.00 13.71 8.94
C TYR A 113 4.56 12.90 7.71
N GLY A 114 3.72 13.51 6.87
CA GLY A 114 3.05 12.87 5.73
C GLY A 114 1.54 13.12 5.78
N GLY A 115 0.78 12.50 4.89
CA GLY A 115 -0.62 12.87 4.66
C GLY A 115 -1.50 11.75 4.14
N TRP A 116 -2.80 12.04 4.14
CA TRP A 116 -3.81 11.19 3.51
C TRP A 116 -3.85 11.46 2.01
N THR A 117 -4.10 10.42 1.23
CA THR A 117 -4.56 10.56 -0.15
C THR A 117 -5.84 11.41 -0.18
N THR A 118 -5.91 12.40 -1.07
CA THR A 118 -7.08 13.29 -1.22
C THR A 118 -8.24 12.61 -1.95
N ASN A 119 -7.95 11.60 -2.76
CA ASN A 119 -8.91 10.76 -3.48
C ASN A 119 -8.54 9.26 -3.33
N VAL A 120 -9.13 8.39 -4.16
CA VAL A 120 -8.84 6.93 -4.17
C VAL A 120 -7.54 6.55 -4.90
N GLY A 121 -6.80 7.54 -5.41
CA GLY A 121 -5.56 7.35 -6.17
C GLY A 121 -5.75 6.60 -7.48
N MET A 122 -4.65 6.02 -7.96
CA MET A 122 -4.61 5.14 -9.13
C MET A 122 -4.07 3.76 -8.72
N PRO A 123 -4.19 2.73 -9.59
CA PRO A 123 -3.74 1.37 -9.25
C PRO A 123 -2.23 1.24 -8.95
N HIS A 124 -1.40 2.21 -9.36
CA HIS A 124 0.06 2.17 -9.21
C HIS A 124 0.62 3.37 -8.41
N PRO A 125 0.21 4.63 -8.67
CA PRO A 125 0.50 5.75 -7.78
C PRO A 125 -0.71 6.13 -6.90
N GLN A 126 -0.45 6.54 -5.66
CA GLN A 126 -1.49 6.95 -4.70
C GLN A 126 -1.44 8.42 -4.32
N MET A 127 -0.28 9.06 -4.48
CA MET A 127 0.01 10.43 -4.05
C MET A 127 0.56 11.20 -5.23
#